data_AF-A0A1Q6Y9B2-F1
#
_entry.id   AF-A0A1Q6Y9B2-F1
#
_cell.length_a   1.000
_cell.length_b   1.000
_cell.length_c   1.000
_cell.angle_alpha   90.00
_cell.angle_beta   90.00
_cell.angle_gamma   90.00
#
_symmetry.space_group_name_H-M   'P 1'
#
loop_
_entity.id
_entity.type
_entity.pdbx_description
1 polymer ?
#
loop_
_entity_poly.entity_id
_entity_poly.type
_entity_poly.pdbx_seq_one_letter_code
_entity_poly.pdbx_strand_id
1 'polypeptide(L)'
;MPPGNPKWLLPTPEHKMVFVGRSPAELCRQLKDPKQTGGRSLQQLLEHVSSDDLVGWAWDPGDGRTPPPLSRAETVAQMKIWVEGSAACPQ
;
A
#
# COMPACT_ATOMS: atom_id res chain seq x y z
N MET A 1 5.35 -11.86 -15.46
CA MET A 1 6.00 -12.71 -14.42
C MET A 1 5.67 -12.20 -13.02
N PRO A 2 5.66 -13.03 -11.96
CA PRO A 2 5.56 -12.54 -10.58
C PRO A 2 6.79 -11.69 -10.20
N PRO A 3 6.74 -10.92 -9.10
CA PRO A 3 7.91 -10.23 -8.59
C PRO A 3 9.07 -11.22 -8.37
N GLY A 4 10.25 -10.93 -8.93
CA GLY A 4 11.46 -11.76 -8.78
C GLY A 4 12.14 -11.65 -7.41
N ASN A 5 11.45 -11.07 -6.43
CA ASN A 5 11.97 -10.88 -5.08
C ASN A 5 11.88 -12.20 -4.30
N PRO A 6 12.96 -12.65 -3.63
CA PRO A 6 13.00 -13.94 -2.94
C PRO A 6 12.01 -14.06 -1.78
N LYS A 7 11.48 -12.94 -1.28
CA LYS A 7 10.43 -12.92 -0.24
C LYS A 7 9.02 -13.06 -0.81
N TRP A 8 8.85 -13.01 -2.13
CA TRP A 8 7.53 -13.13 -2.74
C TRP A 8 6.99 -14.55 -2.58
N LEU A 9 5.72 -14.63 -2.14
CA LEU A 9 4.99 -15.87 -1.97
C LEU A 9 3.57 -15.64 -2.49
N LEU A 10 2.99 -16.66 -3.12
CA LEU A 10 1.58 -16.64 -3.48
C LEU A 10 0.74 -16.63 -2.18
N PRO A 11 -0.19 -15.68 -2.00
CA PRO A 11 -1.07 -15.67 -0.84
C PRO A 11 -1.92 -16.95 -0.80
N THR A 12 -2.24 -17.42 0.41
CA THR A 12 -3.14 -18.57 0.59
C THR A 12 -4.57 -18.22 0.14
N PRO A 13 -5.44 -19.19 -0.17
CA PRO A 13 -6.82 -18.94 -0.58
C PRO A 13 -7.64 -18.07 0.41
N GLU A 14 -7.28 -18.11 1.69
CA GLU A 14 -7.92 -17.34 2.76
C GLU A 14 -7.50 -15.86 2.75
N HIS A 15 -6.35 -15.54 2.14
CA HIS A 15 -5.85 -14.17 2.00
C HIS A 15 -6.54 -13.45 0.84
N LYS A 16 -7.66 -12.80 1.16
CA LYS A 16 -8.48 -12.04 0.19
C LYS A 16 -7.81 -10.73 -0.22
N MET A 17 -8.17 -10.23 -1.41
CA MET A 17 -7.82 -8.88 -1.86
C MET A 17 -8.68 -7.81 -1.16
N VAL A 18 -8.29 -7.44 0.07
CA VAL A 18 -9.13 -6.63 0.99
C VAL A 18 -9.35 -5.17 0.60
N PHE A 19 -8.63 -4.66 -0.40
CA PHE A 19 -8.78 -3.27 -0.87
C PHE A 19 -9.69 -3.12 -2.10
N VAL A 20 -10.05 -4.22 -2.77
CA VAL A 20 -10.88 -4.16 -3.97
C VAL A 20 -12.28 -3.66 -3.63
N GLY A 21 -12.76 -2.67 -4.38
CA GLY A 21 -14.10 -2.10 -4.23
C GLY A 21 -14.27 -1.16 -3.03
N ARG A 22 -13.20 -0.85 -2.29
CA ARG A 22 -13.25 0.11 -1.17
C ARG A 22 -13.39 1.54 -1.69
N SER A 23 -14.32 2.29 -1.10
CA SER A 23 -14.36 3.75 -1.23
C SER A 23 -13.15 4.38 -0.52
N PRO A 24 -12.77 5.64 -0.88
CA PRO A 24 -11.70 6.36 -0.20
C PRO A 24 -11.89 6.45 1.33
N ALA A 25 -13.13 6.65 1.81
CA ALA A 25 -13.45 6.72 3.23
C ALA A 25 -13.27 5.38 3.94
N GLU A 26 -13.66 4.26 3.30
CA GLU A 26 -13.41 2.93 3.84
C GLU A 26 -11.93 2.58 3.87
N LEU A 27 -11.20 2.85 2.78
CA LEU A 27 -9.77 2.60 2.71
C LEU A 27 -9.01 3.40 3.78
N CYS A 28 -9.36 4.67 3.98
CA CYS A 28 -8.77 5.49 5.04
C CYS A 28 -8.99 4.88 6.42
N ARG A 29 -10.22 4.49 6.75
CA ARG A 29 -10.52 3.84 8.05
C ARG A 29 -9.78 2.52 8.21
N GLN A 30 -9.68 1.73 7.14
CA GLN A 30 -8.95 0.47 7.12
C GLN A 30 -7.44 0.67 7.37
N LEU A 31 -6.81 1.65 6.72
CA LEU A 31 -5.38 1.96 6.94
C LEU A 31 -5.08 2.48 8.36
N LYS A 32 -6.08 3.06 9.03
CA LYS A 32 -5.95 3.55 10.41
C LYS A 32 -6.21 2.47 11.47
N ASP A 33 -6.73 1.31 11.09
CA ASP A 33 -7.03 0.21 12.01
C ASP A 33 -5.86 -0.78 12.09
N PRO A 34 -5.10 -0.83 13.21
CA PRO A 34 -3.96 -1.73 13.35
C PRO A 34 -4.34 -3.21 13.17
N LYS A 35 -5.60 -3.59 13.41
CA LYS A 35 -6.07 -4.97 13.22
C LYS A 35 -6.08 -5.38 11.75
N GLN A 36 -6.15 -4.41 10.84
CA GLN A 36 -6.19 -4.63 9.39
C GLN A 36 -4.85 -4.36 8.70
N THR A 37 -3.85 -3.86 9.43
CA THR A 37 -2.53 -3.49 8.88
C THR A 37 -1.39 -4.37 9.41
N GLY A 38 -1.73 -5.46 10.13
CA GLY A 38 -0.76 -6.32 10.79
C GLY A 38 -0.08 -5.64 11.98
N GLY A 39 -0.81 -4.78 12.68
CA GLY A 39 -0.33 -4.03 13.86
C GLY A 39 0.49 -2.78 13.53
N ARG A 40 0.59 -2.39 12.25
CA ARG A 40 1.39 -1.23 11.84
C ARG A 40 0.73 0.10 12.22
N SER A 41 1.53 1.02 12.76
CA SER A 41 1.18 2.43 12.86
C SER A 41 1.20 3.12 11.48
N LEU A 42 0.67 4.34 11.39
CA LEU A 42 0.69 5.12 10.16
C LEU A 42 2.11 5.43 9.67
N GLN A 43 3.04 5.70 10.58
CA GLN A 43 4.44 5.91 10.26
C GLN A 43 5.10 4.63 9.75
N GLN A 44 4.77 3.47 10.31
CA GLN A 44 5.25 2.18 9.81
C GLN A 44 4.65 1.83 8.45
N LEU A 45 3.41 2.24 8.17
CA LEU A 45 2.81 2.11 6.84
C LEU A 45 3.51 3.01 5.82
N LEU A 46 3.85 4.24 6.19
CA LEU A 46 4.62 5.13 5.33
C LEU A 46 5.98 4.52 4.97
N GLU A 47 6.71 4.02 5.97
CA GLU A 47 8.01 3.34 5.76
C GLU A 47 7.85 2.09 4.87
N HIS A 48 6.79 1.32 5.09
CA HIS A 48 6.50 0.15 4.27
C HIS A 48 6.29 0.53 2.80
N VAL A 49 5.51 1.58 2.51
CA VAL A 49 5.29 2.05 1.13
C VAL A 49 6.57 2.64 0.54
N SER A 50 7.40 3.34 1.33
CA SER A 50 8.61 4.00 0.84
C SER A 50 9.76 3.05 0.52
N SER A 51 9.93 1.99 1.31
CA SER A 51 11.20 1.25 1.34
C SER A 51 11.06 -0.25 1.07
N ASP A 52 9.86 -0.84 1.15
CA ASP A 52 9.69 -2.27 0.90
C ASP A 52 9.83 -2.59 -0.60
N ASP A 53 10.72 -3.52 -0.96
CA ASP A 53 10.99 -3.88 -2.36
C ASP A 53 9.81 -4.60 -3.04
N LEU A 54 9.02 -5.39 -2.29
CA LEU A 54 7.83 -6.03 -2.84
C LEU A 54 6.75 -5.00 -3.15
N VAL A 55 6.58 -4.00 -2.29
CA VAL A 55 5.70 -2.86 -2.57
C VAL A 55 6.25 -2.04 -3.74
N GLY A 56 7.57 -1.81 -3.77
CA GLY A 56 8.26 -1.06 -4.83
C GLY A 56 8.08 -1.63 -6.23
N TRP A 57 7.95 -2.96 -6.34
CA TRP A 57 7.70 -3.64 -7.62
C TRP A 57 6.41 -3.15 -8.32
N ALA A 58 5.47 -2.53 -7.62
CA ALA A 58 4.29 -1.92 -8.24
C ALA A 58 4.64 -0.83 -9.27
N TRP A 59 5.80 -0.15 -9.15
CA TRP A 59 6.23 0.94 -10.03
C TRP A 59 7.15 0.54 -11.18
N ASP A 60 7.69 -0.68 -11.15
CA ASP A 60 8.37 -1.30 -12.29
C ASP A 60 7.83 -2.72 -12.47
N PRO A 61 6.54 -2.85 -12.85
CA PRO A 61 5.91 -4.14 -12.88
C PRO A 61 6.36 -4.89 -14.14
N GLY A 62 6.68 -6.18 -13.99
CA GLY A 62 7.08 -7.00 -15.14
C GLY A 62 6.01 -7.07 -16.23
N ASP A 63 6.44 -7.37 -17.46
CA ASP A 63 5.74 -7.27 -18.75
C ASP A 63 4.22 -7.38 -18.74
N GLY A 64 3.58 -6.48 -19.51
CA GLY A 64 2.14 -6.44 -19.75
C GLY A 64 1.31 -5.81 -18.64
N ARG A 65 1.94 -5.20 -17.63
CA ARG A 65 1.28 -4.51 -16.52
C ARG A 65 1.50 -3.00 -16.57
N THR A 66 0.51 -2.26 -16.08
CA THR A 66 0.55 -0.80 -16.04
C THR A 66 0.98 -0.34 -14.64
N PRO A 67 2.00 0.52 -14.50
CA PRO A 67 2.36 1.11 -13.21
C PRO A 67 1.26 2.07 -12.72
N PRO A 68 1.24 2.41 -11.42
CA PRO A 68 0.39 3.47 -10.88
C PRO A 68 0.60 4.82 -11.59
N PRO A 69 -0.42 5.70 -11.57
CA PRO A 69 -0.34 7.00 -12.25
C PRO A 69 0.67 7.98 -11.62
N LEU A 70 1.04 7.76 -10.35
CA LEU A 70 2.05 8.53 -9.64
C LEU A 70 3.32 7.69 -9.49
N SER A 71 4.48 8.34 -9.53
CA SER A 71 5.74 7.69 -9.13
C SER A 71 5.71 7.29 -7.65
N ARG A 72 6.61 6.40 -7.25
CA ARG A 72 6.74 5.98 -5.85
C ARG A 72 7.08 7.17 -4.95
N ALA A 73 7.99 8.04 -5.41
CA ALA A 73 8.39 9.23 -4.67
C ALA A 73 7.22 10.20 -4.45
N GLU A 74 6.41 10.45 -5.48
CA GLU A 74 5.20 11.28 -5.36
C GLU A 74 4.17 10.65 -4.42
N THR A 75 3.96 9.34 -4.52
CA THR A 75 3.03 8.61 -3.64
C THR A 75 3.46 8.70 -2.19
N VAL A 76 4.76 8.50 -1.90
CA VAL A 76 5.34 8.63 -0.55
C VAL A 76 5.20 10.06 -0.04
N ALA A 77 5.44 11.07 -0.89
CA ALA A 77 5.28 12.47 -0.52
C ALA A 77 3.83 12.80 -0.12
N GLN A 78 2.84 12.35 -0.90
CA GLN A 78 1.42 12.55 -0.59
C GLN A 78 1.00 11.80 0.69
N MET A 79 1.47 10.56 0.85
CA MET A 79 1.19 9.78 2.06
C MET A 79 1.81 10.43 3.30
N LYS A 80 3.02 10.99 3.20
CA LYS A 80 3.66 11.73 4.29
C LYS A 80 2.84 12.95 4.69
N ILE A 81 2.40 13.77 3.73
CA ILE A 81 1.52 14.93 3.98
C ILE A 81 0.26 14.49 4.72
N TRP A 82 -0.38 13.40 4.28
CA TRP A 82 -1.58 12.88 4.92
C TRP A 82 -1.33 12.40 6.35
N VAL A 83 -0.24 11.64 6.60
CA VAL A 83 0.12 11.16 7.94
C VAL A 83 0.43 12.31 8.89
N GLU A 84 1.19 13.31 8.44
CA GLU A 84 1.49 14.53 9.21
C GLU A 84 0.22 15.37 9.47
N GLY A 85 -0.72 15.38 8.52
CA GLY A 85 -2.05 15.98 8.61
C GLY A 85 -3.06 15.18 9.45
N SER A 86 -2.61 14.42 10.46
CA SER A 86 -3.46 13.58 11.33
C SER A 86 -4.22 12.45 10.63
N ALA A 87 -3.84 12.11 9.39
CA ALA A 87 -4.48 11.08 8.58
C ALA A 87 -6.02 11.23 8.56
N ALA A 88 -6.50 12.43 8.23
CA ALA A 88 -7.93 12.69 8.14
C ALA A 88 -8.58 11.83 7.05
N CYS A 89 -9.78 11.31 7.34
CA CYS A 89 -10.55 10.54 6.35
C CYS A 89 -11.56 11.44 5.64
N PRO A 90 -11.72 11.28 4.31
CA PRO A 90 -12.80 11.94 3.59
C PRO A 90 -14.16 11.44 4.10
N GLN A 91 -15.18 12.28 3.94
CA GLN A 91 -16.59 11.92 4.18
C GLN A 91 -17.14 11.11 3.01
#